data_AF-A0A8H5I0I7-F1
#
_entry.id   AF-A0A8H5I0I7-F1
#
_cell.length_a   1.000
_cell.length_b   1.000
_cell.length_c   1.000
_cell.angle_alpha   90.00
_cell.angle_beta   90.00
_cell.angle_gamma   90.00
#
_symmetry.space_group_name_H-M   'P 1'
#
loop_
_entity.id
_entity.type
_entity.pdbx_description
1 polymer ?
#
loop_
_entity_poly.entity_id
_entity_poly.type
_entity_poly.pdbx_seq_one_letter_code
_entity_poly.pdbx_strand_id
1 'polypeptide(L)'
;MYHILFRTIDAVAQKEPSEAEIQAVSRYFTLFVTLQLIGLSGLMVMFFTACVTSIIRKRHLCWTSFILSWIVSSVSYSLLVGTSIEYQPPFALCLIQGVMIYTVPTLTACTSLSLVIQVLLTVRTFASPPHSPSSTAPSSHRLSTFMLILLPYVFGAAMFTLSMVIGLKDRETVTRPPGGFYCNMKNSTPGKISAIVVAIIMLICVGLGSTISVILRRHWLIFSNQTRTPLATAMRVLCFSAFSVVSIV
;
A
#
# COMPACT_ATOMS: atom_id res chain seq x y z
N MET A 1 -14.98 30.14 32.36
CA MET A 1 -14.34 28.80 32.31
C MET A 1 -13.72 28.50 30.94
N TYR A 2 -14.39 28.80 29.81
CA TYR A 2 -13.80 28.64 28.46
C TYR A 2 -12.58 29.52 28.16
N HIS A 3 -12.48 30.70 28.78
CA HIS A 3 -11.35 31.62 28.59
C HIS A 3 -10.03 31.16 29.23
N ILE A 4 -10.09 30.28 30.24
CA ILE A 4 -8.89 29.76 30.92
C ILE A 4 -8.31 28.58 30.13
N LEU A 5 -9.17 27.73 29.55
CA LEU A 5 -8.76 26.60 28.72
C LEU A 5 -8.02 27.05 27.45
N PHE A 6 -8.42 28.17 26.84
CA PHE A 6 -7.77 28.71 25.65
C PHE A 6 -6.36 29.25 25.96
N ARG A 7 -6.19 29.95 27.10
CA ARG A 7 -4.87 30.44 27.55
C ARG A 7 -3.88 29.33 27.85
N THR A 8 -4.34 28.19 28.36
CA THR A 8 -3.45 27.04 28.63
C THR A 8 -3.01 26.35 27.34
N ILE A 9 -3.86 26.35 26.30
CA ILE A 9 -3.50 25.82 24.97
C ILE A 9 -2.46 26.73 24.31
N ASP A 10 -2.61 28.05 24.41
CA ASP A 10 -1.63 29.01 23.87
C ASP A 10 -0.29 28.97 24.63
N ALA A 11 -0.31 28.72 25.94
CA ALA A 11 0.91 28.60 26.75
C ALA A 11 1.70 27.30 26.49
N VAL A 12 1.03 26.23 26.07
CA VAL A 12 1.70 24.98 25.64
C VAL A 12 2.22 25.12 24.20
N ALA A 13 1.61 25.98 23.38
CA ALA A 13 2.00 26.22 21.99
C ALA A 13 3.28 27.06 21.81
N GLN A 14 3.84 27.63 22.88
CA GLN A 14 5.06 28.45 22.84
C GLN A 14 6.30 27.78 23.42
N LYS A 15 6.26 26.51 23.81
CA LYS A 15 7.51 25.79 24.12
C LYS A 15 8.25 25.56 22.82
N GLU A 16 9.19 26.43 22.49
CA GLU A 16 10.09 26.21 21.35
C GLU A 16 10.66 24.80 21.47
N PRO A 17 10.56 23.99 20.40
CA PRO A 17 11.06 22.63 20.42
C PRO A 17 12.56 22.68 20.73
N SER A 18 12.99 21.87 21.69
CA SER A 18 14.40 21.80 22.04
C SER A 18 15.23 21.37 20.83
N GLU A 19 16.47 21.87 20.70
CA GLU A 19 17.37 21.48 19.60
C GLU A 19 17.52 19.96 19.46
N ALA A 20 17.45 19.25 20.60
CA ALA A 20 17.46 17.79 20.66
C ALA A 20 16.25 17.15 19.97
N GLU A 21 15.05 17.71 20.13
CA GLU A 21 13.83 17.22 19.47
C GLU A 21 13.90 17.43 17.95
N ILE A 22 14.36 18.60 17.51
CA ILE A 22 14.54 18.90 16.08
C ILE A 22 15.54 17.91 15.45
N GLN A 23 16.65 17.64 16.13
CA GLN A 23 17.64 16.69 15.66
C GLN A 23 17.08 15.26 15.58
N ALA A 24 16.28 14.84 16.56
CA ALA A 24 15.63 13.53 16.55
C ALA A 24 14.65 13.39 15.37
N VAL A 25 13.77 14.37 15.16
CA VAL A 25 12.82 14.40 14.03
C VAL A 25 13.55 14.32 12.69
N SER A 26 14.66 15.05 12.54
CA SER A 26 15.49 15.02 11.34
C SER A 26 16.11 13.64 11.06
N ARG A 27 16.60 12.95 12.10
CA ARG A 27 17.11 11.57 11.96
C ARG A 27 16.00 10.61 11.52
N TYR A 28 14.81 10.69 12.12
CA TYR A 28 13.68 9.85 11.72
C TYR A 28 13.24 10.12 10.28
N PHE A 29 13.17 11.39 9.87
CA PHE A 29 12.86 11.77 8.49
C PHE A 29 13.88 11.18 7.51
N THR A 30 15.18 11.29 7.82
CA THR A 30 16.26 10.75 6.99
C THR A 30 16.16 9.23 6.85
N LEU A 31 15.92 8.53 7.96
CA LEU A 31 15.72 7.07 7.94
C LEU A 31 14.50 6.67 7.12
N PHE A 32 13.37 7.35 7.32
CA PHE A 32 12.14 7.11 6.58
C PHE A 32 12.35 7.27 5.07
N VAL A 33 12.93 8.39 4.65
CA VAL A 33 13.24 8.66 3.24
C VAL A 33 14.21 7.62 2.68
N THR A 34 15.27 7.28 3.41
CA THR A 34 16.28 6.32 2.96
C THR A 34 15.65 4.94 2.72
N LEU A 35 14.81 4.48 3.66
CA LEU A 35 14.07 3.22 3.51
C LEU A 35 13.13 3.27 2.30
N GLN A 36 12.46 4.41 2.07
CA GLN A 36 11.56 4.56 0.92
C GLN A 36 12.31 4.51 -0.41
N LEU A 37 13.49 5.14 -0.51
CA LEU A 37 14.33 5.14 -1.71
C LEU A 37 14.96 3.77 -1.98
N ILE A 38 15.38 3.04 -0.94
CA ILE A 38 15.84 1.66 -1.06
C ILE A 38 14.69 0.77 -1.56
N GLY A 39 13.49 0.92 -0.99
CA GLY A 39 12.29 0.23 -1.46
C GLY A 39 11.98 0.52 -2.93
N LEU A 40 11.97 1.80 -3.31
CA LEU A 40 11.72 2.25 -4.67
C LEU A 40 12.74 1.67 -5.66
N SER A 41 14.03 1.79 -5.36
CA SER A 41 15.10 1.28 -6.23
C SER A 41 14.99 -0.24 -6.40
N GLY A 42 14.74 -0.99 -5.33
CA GLY A 42 14.52 -2.43 -5.39
C GLY A 42 13.31 -2.82 -6.25
N LEU A 43 12.18 -2.11 -6.09
CA LEU A 43 10.97 -2.34 -6.89
C LEU A 43 11.16 -1.98 -8.37
N MET A 44 11.89 -0.90 -8.66
CA MET A 44 12.22 -0.50 -10.04
C MET A 44 13.11 -1.54 -10.72
N VAL A 45 14.13 -2.06 -10.03
CA VAL A 45 14.98 -3.15 -10.55
C VAL A 45 14.14 -4.41 -10.80
N MET A 46 13.26 -4.78 -9.86
CA MET A 46 12.36 -5.92 -10.03
C MET A 46 11.40 -5.75 -11.22
N PHE A 47 10.83 -4.56 -11.39
CA PHE A 47 9.94 -4.24 -12.49
C PHE A 47 10.68 -4.27 -13.84
N PHE A 48 11.83 -3.60 -13.92
CA PHE A 48 12.67 -3.57 -15.12
C PHE A 48 13.13 -4.97 -15.54
N THR A 49 13.63 -5.76 -14.58
CA THR A 49 14.04 -7.15 -14.83
C THR A 49 12.89 -8.00 -15.38
N ALA A 50 11.67 -7.79 -14.87
CA ALA A 50 10.48 -8.48 -15.35
C ALA A 50 10.08 -8.07 -16.77
N CYS A 51 10.27 -6.79 -17.15
CA CYS A 51 10.00 -6.31 -18.51
C CYS A 51 11.00 -6.87 -19.54
N VAL A 52 12.28 -6.91 -19.19
CA VAL A 52 13.37 -7.36 -20.09
C VAL A 52 13.34 -8.87 -20.29
N THR A 53 13.04 -9.64 -19.24
CA THR A 53 13.13 -11.10 -19.31
C THR A 53 11.86 -11.71 -19.92
N SER A 54 11.95 -12.19 -21.16
CA SER A 54 10.84 -12.86 -21.87
C SER A 54 10.31 -14.12 -21.15
N ILE A 55 11.18 -14.82 -20.40
CA ILE A 55 10.81 -15.96 -19.54
C ILE A 55 9.91 -15.50 -18.36
N ILE A 56 10.15 -14.29 -17.86
CA ILE A 56 9.41 -13.70 -16.74
C ILE A 56 8.17 -12.94 -17.22
N ARG A 57 8.08 -12.58 -18.51
CA ARG A 57 6.90 -11.93 -19.12
C ARG A 57 5.62 -12.76 -18.98
N LYS A 58 5.72 -14.07 -18.76
CA LYS A 58 4.58 -14.94 -18.42
C LYS A 58 4.05 -14.72 -16.99
N ARG A 59 4.69 -13.86 -16.18
CA ARG A 59 4.19 -13.51 -14.85
C ARG A 59 2.83 -12.84 -14.95
N HIS A 60 2.03 -13.13 -13.95
CA HIS A 60 0.65 -12.70 -13.92
C HIS A 60 0.52 -11.19 -13.75
N LEU A 61 -0.48 -10.61 -14.43
CA LEU A 61 -0.76 -9.17 -14.43
C LEU A 61 -1.00 -8.59 -13.01
N CYS A 62 -1.54 -9.36 -12.06
CA CYS A 62 -1.75 -8.87 -10.69
C CYS A 62 -0.41 -8.65 -9.95
N TRP A 63 0.63 -9.46 -10.23
CA TRP A 63 1.96 -9.24 -9.66
C TRP A 63 2.56 -7.93 -10.16
N THR A 64 2.44 -7.64 -11.45
CA THR A 64 2.88 -6.37 -12.04
C THR A 64 2.11 -5.19 -11.46
N SER A 65 0.78 -5.32 -11.33
CA SER A 65 -0.08 -4.30 -10.71
C SER A 65 0.31 -4.02 -9.25
N PHE A 66 0.62 -5.05 -8.48
CA PHE A 66 1.14 -4.93 -7.12
C PHE A 66 2.48 -4.18 -7.09
N ILE A 67 3.47 -4.56 -7.91
CA ILE A 67 4.76 -3.86 -7.92
C ILE A 67 4.59 -2.38 -8.30
N LEU A 68 3.75 -2.09 -9.30
CA LEU A 68 3.45 -0.71 -9.70
C LEU A 68 2.80 0.10 -8.59
N SER A 69 1.87 -0.47 -7.82
CA SER A 69 1.23 0.26 -6.71
C SER A 69 2.22 0.62 -5.60
N TRP A 70 3.20 -0.25 -5.32
CA TRP A 70 4.27 0.04 -4.36
C TRP A 70 5.30 1.06 -4.87
N ILE A 71 5.56 1.10 -6.18
CA ILE A 71 6.36 2.17 -6.80
C ILE A 71 5.64 3.51 -6.62
N VAL A 72 4.35 3.57 -6.95
CA VAL A 72 3.51 4.77 -6.76
C VAL A 72 3.49 5.20 -5.30
N SER A 73 3.37 4.25 -4.36
CA SER A 73 3.49 4.49 -2.94
C SER A 73 4.79 5.22 -2.60
N SER A 74 5.92 4.65 -3.03
CA SER A 74 7.24 5.17 -2.72
C SER A 74 7.48 6.55 -3.28
N VAL A 75 7.08 6.79 -4.54
CA VAL A 75 7.18 8.11 -5.15
C VAL A 75 6.36 9.14 -4.38
N SER A 76 5.15 8.78 -3.94
CA SER A 76 4.25 9.69 -3.22
C SER A 76 4.84 10.16 -1.88
N TYR A 77 5.43 9.25 -1.11
CA TYR A 77 6.09 9.59 0.15
C TYR A 77 7.43 10.33 -0.04
N SER A 78 8.07 10.21 -1.21
CA SER A 78 9.34 10.87 -1.53
C SER A 78 9.22 12.20 -2.29
N LEU A 79 8.02 12.75 -2.52
CA LEU A 79 7.84 14.00 -3.28
C LEU A 79 8.54 15.22 -2.65
N LEU A 80 8.74 15.24 -1.33
CA LEU A 80 9.42 16.32 -0.61
C LEU A 80 10.90 16.04 -0.35
N VAL A 81 11.48 15.01 -0.99
CA VAL A 81 12.88 14.67 -0.77
C VAL A 81 13.79 15.83 -1.18
N GLY A 82 14.83 16.09 -0.38
CA GLY A 82 15.76 17.20 -0.62
C GLY A 82 15.28 18.56 -0.13
N THR A 83 14.08 18.68 0.44
CA THR A 83 13.61 19.91 1.08
C THR A 83 13.88 19.90 2.58
N SER A 84 14.03 21.08 3.20
CA SER A 84 14.16 21.17 4.66
C SER A 84 12.85 20.81 5.36
N ILE A 85 12.92 20.46 6.65
CA ILE A 85 11.72 20.16 7.44
C ILE A 85 10.82 21.40 7.62
N GLU A 86 11.44 22.57 7.66
CA GLU A 86 10.77 23.87 7.75
C GLU A 86 10.19 24.36 6.42
N TYR A 87 10.59 23.74 5.29
CA TYR A 87 10.10 24.11 3.98
C TYR A 87 8.59 23.85 3.85
N GLN A 88 7.85 24.91 3.52
CA GLN A 88 6.43 24.84 3.18
C GLN A 88 6.27 24.71 1.65
N PRO A 89 5.80 23.55 1.15
CA PRO A 89 5.62 23.34 -0.27
C PRO A 89 4.46 24.19 -0.84
N PRO A 90 4.50 24.52 -2.14
CA PRO A 90 3.37 25.18 -2.79
C PRO A 90 2.13 24.29 -2.71
N PHE A 91 0.95 24.92 -2.61
CA PHE A 91 -0.33 24.24 -2.42
C PHE A 91 -0.55 23.06 -3.36
N ALA A 92 -0.25 23.20 -4.65
CA ALA A 92 -0.45 22.12 -5.63
C ALA A 92 0.39 20.86 -5.32
N LEU A 93 1.65 21.03 -4.93
CA LEU A 93 2.53 19.91 -4.57
C LEU A 93 2.04 19.25 -3.27
N CYS A 94 1.66 20.07 -2.29
CA CYS A 94 1.14 19.60 -1.01
C CYS A 94 -0.18 18.84 -1.16
N LEU A 95 -1.07 19.34 -2.02
CA LEU A 95 -2.35 18.71 -2.36
C LEU A 95 -2.13 17.36 -3.04
N ILE A 96 -1.28 17.30 -4.07
CA ILE A 96 -0.97 16.03 -4.77
C ILE A 96 -0.41 15.01 -3.76
N GLN A 97 0.56 15.41 -2.94
CA GLN A 97 1.13 14.51 -1.95
C GLN A 97 0.08 14.04 -0.94
N GLY A 98 -0.72 14.95 -0.37
CA GLY A 98 -1.76 14.61 0.61
C GLY A 98 -2.82 13.67 0.03
N VAL A 99 -3.29 13.93 -1.20
CA VAL A 99 -4.25 13.07 -1.91
C VAL A 99 -3.66 11.68 -2.16
N MET A 100 -2.40 11.60 -2.59
CA MET A 100 -1.74 10.32 -2.85
C MET A 100 -1.54 9.51 -1.57
N ILE A 101 -1.21 10.14 -0.45
CA ILE A 101 -1.02 9.46 0.84
C ILE A 101 -2.30 8.78 1.35
N TYR A 102 -3.47 9.32 1.05
CA TYR A 102 -4.75 8.65 1.37
C TYR A 102 -5.16 7.61 0.33
N THR A 103 -4.74 7.79 -0.93
CA THR A 103 -5.07 6.90 -2.04
C THR A 103 -4.26 5.60 -2.01
N VAL A 104 -2.95 5.74 -1.80
CA VAL A 104 -1.95 4.68 -1.91
C VAL A 104 -2.22 3.49 -0.97
N PRO A 105 -2.56 3.67 0.32
CA PRO A 105 -2.86 2.55 1.20
C PRO A 105 -4.02 1.70 0.68
N THR A 106 -5.07 2.34 0.18
CA THR A 106 -6.21 1.63 -0.42
C THR A 106 -5.80 0.89 -1.69
N LEU A 107 -5.08 1.54 -2.60
CA LEU A 107 -4.60 0.93 -3.85
C LEU A 107 -3.67 -0.28 -3.59
N THR A 108 -2.72 -0.13 -2.67
CA THR A 108 -1.77 -1.19 -2.31
C THR A 108 -2.48 -2.36 -1.62
N ALA A 109 -3.44 -2.11 -0.73
CA ALA A 109 -4.25 -3.16 -0.13
C ALA A 109 -5.08 -3.93 -1.17
N CYS A 110 -5.78 -3.22 -2.07
CA CYS A 110 -6.57 -3.86 -3.13
C CYS A 110 -5.69 -4.69 -4.09
N THR A 111 -4.55 -4.15 -4.55
CA THR A 111 -3.62 -4.90 -5.42
C THR A 111 -3.00 -6.10 -4.70
N SER A 112 -2.77 -6.02 -3.39
CA SER A 112 -2.36 -7.15 -2.56
C SER A 112 -3.42 -8.24 -2.53
N LEU A 113 -4.68 -7.88 -2.30
CA LEU A 113 -5.80 -8.83 -2.31
C LEU A 113 -5.92 -9.52 -3.68
N SER A 114 -5.82 -8.77 -4.77
CA SER A 114 -5.84 -9.33 -6.12
C SER A 114 -4.72 -10.34 -6.36
N LEU A 115 -3.51 -10.05 -5.85
CA LEU A 115 -2.38 -10.99 -5.90
C LEU A 115 -2.64 -12.24 -5.04
N VAL A 116 -3.17 -12.09 -3.82
CA VAL A 116 -3.50 -13.22 -2.93
C VAL A 116 -4.56 -14.13 -3.57
N ILE A 117 -5.64 -13.56 -4.11
CA ILE A 117 -6.69 -14.33 -4.78
C ILE A 117 -6.10 -15.10 -5.96
N GLN A 118 -5.26 -14.45 -6.78
CA GLN A 118 -4.62 -15.12 -7.91
C GLN A 118 -3.72 -16.28 -7.48
N VAL A 119 -2.94 -16.11 -6.41
CA VAL A 119 -2.11 -17.19 -5.85
C VAL A 119 -3.00 -18.32 -5.33
N LEU A 120 -4.10 -18.01 -4.64
CA LEU A 120 -5.05 -19.02 -4.16
C LEU A 120 -5.67 -19.83 -5.31
N LEU A 121 -6.12 -19.16 -6.37
CA LEU A 121 -6.66 -19.84 -7.55
C LEU A 121 -5.61 -20.76 -8.18
N THR A 122 -4.38 -20.26 -8.33
CA THR A 122 -3.25 -21.04 -8.87
C THR A 122 -2.98 -22.29 -8.02
N VAL A 123 -2.88 -22.13 -6.69
CA VAL A 123 -2.64 -23.25 -5.76
C VAL A 123 -3.77 -24.27 -5.79
N ARG A 124 -5.03 -23.81 -5.88
CA ARG A 124 -6.19 -24.71 -5.99
C ARG A 124 -6.16 -25.53 -7.28
N THR A 125 -5.84 -24.91 -8.41
CA THR A 125 -5.70 -25.61 -9.70
C THR A 125 -4.65 -26.71 -9.64
N PHE A 126 -3.53 -26.50 -8.93
CA PHE A 126 -2.51 -27.53 -8.75
C PHE A 126 -2.89 -28.62 -7.73
N ALA A 127 -3.70 -28.29 -6.72
CA ALA A 127 -4.14 -29.25 -5.70
C ALA A 127 -5.29 -30.16 -6.16
N SER A 128 -6.05 -29.76 -7.18
CA SER A 128 -7.15 -30.56 -7.73
C SER A 128 -6.63 -31.75 -8.56
N PRO A 129 -7.12 -32.99 -8.33
CA PRO A 129 -6.71 -34.16 -9.10
C PRO A 129 -7.14 -34.06 -10.58
N PRO A 130 -6.40 -34.67 -11.53
CA PRO A 130 -6.60 -34.54 -12.97
C PRO A 130 -7.85 -35.24 -13.55
N HIS A 131 -8.89 -35.48 -12.75
CA HIS A 131 -9.98 -36.40 -13.09
C HIS A 131 -11.40 -35.85 -12.91
N SER A 132 -11.62 -34.58 -13.26
CA SER A 132 -12.99 -34.08 -13.49
C SER A 132 -13.08 -33.26 -14.77
N PRO A 133 -13.58 -33.85 -15.88
CA PRO A 133 -13.75 -33.18 -17.17
C PRO A 133 -14.96 -32.22 -17.23
N SER A 134 -15.59 -31.87 -16.11
CA SER A 134 -16.84 -31.09 -16.07
C SER A 134 -16.70 -29.60 -15.71
N SER A 135 -15.49 -29.02 -15.72
CA SER A 135 -15.34 -27.58 -15.53
C SER A 135 -15.41 -26.83 -16.86
N THR A 136 -16.65 -26.66 -17.32
CA THR A 136 -17.05 -25.69 -18.34
C THR A 136 -16.47 -24.30 -18.05
N ALA A 137 -15.71 -23.81 -19.04
CA ALA A 137 -15.57 -22.41 -19.47
C ALA A 137 -14.19 -21.72 -19.23
N PRO A 138 -13.30 -21.72 -20.24
CA PRO A 138 -12.10 -20.86 -20.29
C PRO A 138 -12.40 -19.35 -20.36
N SER A 139 -13.65 -18.92 -20.54
CA SER A 139 -14.06 -17.51 -20.59
C SER A 139 -14.16 -16.85 -19.22
N SER A 140 -14.59 -17.57 -18.18
CA SER A 140 -14.77 -17.03 -16.82
C SER A 140 -13.44 -16.61 -16.18
N HIS A 141 -12.36 -17.35 -16.44
CA HIS A 141 -11.04 -17.06 -15.91
C HIS A 141 -10.46 -15.74 -16.44
N ARG A 142 -10.74 -15.38 -17.70
CA ARG A 142 -10.31 -14.11 -18.29
C ARG A 142 -11.05 -12.93 -17.69
N LEU A 143 -12.37 -13.04 -17.54
CA LEU A 143 -13.19 -12.00 -16.93
C LEU A 143 -12.85 -11.80 -15.45
N SER A 144 -12.64 -12.89 -14.70
CA SER A 144 -12.20 -12.84 -13.30
C SER A 144 -10.83 -12.16 -13.16
N THR A 145 -9.87 -12.51 -14.01
CA THR A 145 -8.54 -11.86 -14.01
C THR A 145 -8.62 -10.38 -14.33
N PHE A 146 -9.46 -10.00 -15.31
CA PHE A 146 -9.66 -8.60 -15.68
C PHE A 146 -10.27 -7.80 -14.52
N MET A 147 -11.30 -8.35 -13.86
CA MET A 147 -11.92 -7.72 -12.69
C MET A 147 -10.94 -7.57 -11.52
N LEU A 148 -10.09 -8.57 -11.27
CA LEU A 148 -9.05 -8.49 -10.24
C LEU A 148 -8.02 -7.38 -10.51
N ILE A 149 -7.77 -7.03 -11.76
CA ILE A 149 -6.86 -5.94 -12.13
C ILE A 149 -7.58 -4.61 -12.04
N LEU A 150 -8.82 -4.52 -12.55
CA LEU A 150 -9.56 -3.27 -12.63
C LEU A 150 -9.99 -2.75 -11.25
N LEU A 151 -10.43 -3.64 -10.36
CA LEU A 151 -11.00 -3.30 -9.06
C LEU A 151 -10.05 -2.43 -8.20
N PRO A 152 -8.75 -2.76 -8.03
CA PRO A 152 -7.82 -1.89 -7.30
C PRO A 152 -7.73 -0.45 -7.82
N TYR A 153 -7.73 -0.27 -9.15
CA TYR A 153 -7.62 1.07 -9.73
C TYR A 153 -8.93 1.84 -9.61
N VAL A 154 -10.09 1.17 -9.64
CA VAL A 154 -11.39 1.82 -9.37
C VAL A 154 -11.45 2.32 -7.93
N PHE A 155 -11.08 1.49 -6.95
CA PHE A 155 -11.02 1.89 -5.54
C PHE A 155 -9.99 3.00 -5.29
N GLY A 156 -8.81 2.88 -5.90
CA GLY A 156 -7.78 3.92 -5.86
C GLY A 156 -8.27 5.24 -6.47
N ALA A 157 -8.87 5.23 -7.65
CA ALA A 157 -9.40 6.43 -8.30
C ALA A 157 -10.55 7.07 -7.50
N ALA A 158 -11.40 6.26 -6.88
CA ALA A 158 -12.45 6.75 -5.99
C ALA A 158 -11.86 7.48 -4.77
N MET A 159 -10.86 6.88 -4.10
CA MET A 159 -10.16 7.52 -2.98
C MET A 159 -9.40 8.78 -3.39
N PHE A 160 -8.74 8.75 -4.54
CA PHE A 160 -8.06 9.91 -5.11
C PHE A 160 -9.02 11.06 -5.35
N THR A 161 -10.14 10.78 -6.01
CA THR A 161 -11.18 11.78 -6.31
C THR A 161 -11.78 12.35 -5.03
N LEU A 162 -12.09 11.49 -4.05
CA LEU A 162 -12.62 11.90 -2.75
C LEU A 162 -11.66 12.87 -2.04
N SER A 163 -10.40 12.48 -1.88
CA SER A 163 -9.38 13.33 -1.24
C SER A 163 -9.13 14.62 -2.02
N MET A 164 -9.10 14.55 -3.36
CA MET A 164 -8.89 15.72 -4.22
C MET A 164 -10.02 16.73 -4.08
N VAL A 165 -11.28 16.28 -4.10
CA VAL A 165 -12.46 17.15 -3.93
C VAL A 165 -12.44 17.82 -2.55
N ILE A 166 -12.07 17.09 -1.49
CA ILE A 166 -11.96 17.65 -0.15
C ILE A 166 -10.86 18.72 -0.09
N GLY A 167 -9.66 18.41 -0.60
CA GLY A 167 -8.54 19.36 -0.57
C GLY A 167 -8.72 20.60 -1.46
N LEU A 168 -9.48 20.49 -2.55
CA LEU A 168 -9.81 21.63 -3.40
C LEU A 168 -10.91 22.53 -2.81
N LYS A 169 -11.88 21.95 -2.11
CA LYS A 169 -12.96 22.72 -1.45
C LYS A 169 -12.45 23.52 -0.25
N ASP A 170 -11.47 22.98 0.47
CA ASP A 170 -10.94 23.62 1.68
C ASP A 170 -9.41 23.66 1.64
N ARG A 171 -8.87 24.70 0.99
CA ARG A 171 -7.43 24.83 0.77
C ARG A 171 -6.63 24.94 2.06
N GLU A 172 -7.21 25.54 3.10
CA GLU A 172 -6.55 25.72 4.40
C GLU A 172 -6.37 24.38 5.14
N THR A 173 -7.11 23.34 4.76
CA THR A 173 -6.92 22.01 5.35
C THR A 173 -5.66 21.31 4.87
N VAL A 174 -5.14 21.65 3.69
CA VAL A 174 -4.00 20.98 3.06
C VAL A 174 -2.73 21.69 3.47
N THR A 175 -2.08 21.17 4.51
CA THR A 175 -0.84 21.77 5.02
C THR A 175 0.14 20.68 5.43
N ARG A 176 1.42 21.04 5.46
CA ARG A 176 2.44 20.23 6.12
C ARG A 176 2.48 20.65 7.60
N PRO A 177 2.09 19.78 8.55
CA PRO A 177 2.18 20.14 9.96
C PRO A 177 3.65 20.36 10.36
N PRO A 178 3.93 21.19 11.37
CA PRO A 178 5.28 21.37 11.91
C PRO A 178 5.89 20.02 12.30
N GLY A 179 7.09 19.71 11.78
CA GLY A 179 7.75 18.41 12.00
C GLY A 179 7.17 17.24 11.20
N GLY A 180 6.14 17.46 10.37
CA GLY A 180 5.55 16.44 9.51
C GLY A 180 6.49 16.03 8.35
N PHE A 181 6.52 14.74 8.06
CA PHE A 181 7.31 14.20 6.94
C PHE A 181 6.64 14.39 5.57
N TYR A 182 5.34 14.67 5.57
CA TYR A 182 4.53 14.82 4.37
C TYR A 182 3.35 15.74 4.62
N CYS A 183 2.78 16.24 3.52
CA CYS A 183 1.52 16.98 3.56
C CYS A 183 0.34 16.09 3.95
N ASN A 184 -0.52 16.62 4.81
CA ASN A 184 -1.76 15.95 5.20
C ASN A 184 -2.94 16.92 5.14
N MET A 185 -4.15 16.36 5.27
CA MET A 185 -5.36 17.15 5.42
C MET A 185 -5.73 17.21 6.90
N LYS A 186 -6.02 18.40 7.41
CA LYS A 186 -6.57 18.59 8.77
C LYS A 186 -7.88 17.82 8.96
N ASN A 187 -8.65 17.66 7.87
CA ASN A 187 -9.82 16.81 7.86
C ASN A 187 -9.40 15.32 7.88
N SER A 188 -9.69 14.63 9.00
CA SER A 188 -9.37 13.21 9.18
C SER A 188 -10.27 12.24 8.39
N THR A 189 -11.33 12.72 7.73
CA THR A 189 -12.31 11.89 7.00
C THR A 189 -11.69 10.97 5.95
N PRO A 190 -10.90 11.45 4.96
CA PRO A 190 -10.28 10.57 3.96
C PRO A 190 -9.34 9.55 4.60
N GLY A 191 -8.58 9.95 5.63
CA GLY A 191 -7.70 9.04 6.38
C GLY A 191 -8.47 7.92 7.07
N LYS A 192 -9.57 8.25 7.77
CA LYS A 192 -10.44 7.26 8.45
C LYS A 192 -11.08 6.28 7.47
N ILE A 193 -11.63 6.78 6.36
CA ILE A 193 -12.23 5.93 5.33
C ILE A 193 -11.19 4.98 4.73
N SER A 194 -10.02 5.50 4.34
CA SER A 194 -8.92 4.67 3.83
C SER A 194 -8.50 3.61 4.85
N ALA A 195 -8.35 3.98 6.13
CA ALA A 195 -7.93 3.05 7.18
C ALA A 195 -8.94 1.90 7.36
N ILE A 196 -10.24 2.20 7.39
CA ILE A 196 -11.30 1.19 7.50
C ILE A 196 -11.27 0.24 6.28
N VAL A 197 -11.20 0.78 5.07
CA VAL A 197 -11.15 -0.01 3.83
C VAL A 197 -9.93 -0.92 3.83
N VAL A 198 -8.75 -0.39 4.14
CA VAL A 198 -7.49 -1.15 4.23
C VAL A 198 -7.58 -2.24 5.28
N ALA A 199 -8.10 -1.93 6.48
CA ALA A 199 -8.24 -2.91 7.55
C ALA A 199 -9.12 -4.10 7.14
N ILE A 200 -10.29 -3.83 6.53
CA ILE A 200 -11.19 -4.88 6.03
C ILE A 200 -10.48 -5.75 4.98
N ILE A 201 -9.81 -5.11 4.00
CA ILE A 201 -9.10 -5.83 2.94
C ILE A 201 -7.96 -6.68 3.51
N MET A 202 -7.18 -6.16 4.45
CA MET A 202 -6.07 -6.90 5.05
C MET A 202 -6.54 -8.09 5.89
N LEU A 203 -7.68 -7.98 6.59
CA LEU A 203 -8.29 -9.12 7.27
C LEU A 203 -8.67 -10.24 6.28
N ILE A 204 -9.23 -9.88 5.12
CA ILE A 204 -9.51 -10.84 4.05
C ILE A 204 -8.22 -11.46 3.51
N CYS A 205 -7.19 -10.65 3.26
CA CYS A 205 -5.87 -11.14 2.80
C CYS A 205 -5.28 -12.16 3.78
N VAL A 206 -5.36 -11.92 5.09
CA VAL A 206 -4.88 -12.85 6.12
C VAL A 206 -5.68 -14.15 6.10
N GLY A 207 -7.02 -14.09 5.99
CA GLY A 207 -7.87 -15.29 5.91
C GLY A 207 -7.62 -16.12 4.64
N LEU A 208 -7.42 -15.47 3.49
CA LEU A 208 -7.08 -16.17 2.25
C LEU A 208 -5.64 -16.74 2.31
N GLY A 209 -4.70 -15.97 2.86
CA GLY A 209 -3.31 -16.39 3.05
C GLY A 209 -3.17 -17.60 3.97
N SER A 210 -3.95 -17.66 5.05
CA SER A 210 -3.98 -18.83 5.94
C SER A 210 -4.51 -20.07 5.21
N THR A 211 -5.55 -19.90 4.38
CA THR A 211 -6.09 -20.97 3.53
C THR A 211 -5.04 -21.49 2.53
N ILE A 212 -4.32 -20.59 1.85
CA ILE A 212 -3.20 -20.95 0.96
C ILE A 212 -2.16 -21.79 1.72
N SER A 213 -1.79 -21.35 2.92
CA SER A 213 -0.79 -22.02 3.75
C SER A 213 -1.23 -23.43 4.16
N VAL A 214 -2.50 -23.62 4.52
CA VAL A 214 -3.06 -24.93 4.88
C VAL A 214 -3.04 -25.88 3.67
N ILE A 215 -3.49 -25.42 2.49
CA ILE A 215 -3.49 -26.24 1.27
C ILE A 215 -2.05 -26.64 0.91
N LEU A 216 -1.12 -25.70 0.96
CA LEU A 216 0.27 -25.94 0.60
C LEU A 216 0.97 -26.91 1.57
N ARG A 217 0.65 -26.82 2.87
CA ARG A 217 1.14 -27.78 3.88
C ARG A 217 0.57 -29.18 3.65
N ARG A 218 -0.73 -29.31 3.35
CA ARG A 218 -1.37 -30.61 3.10
C ARG A 218 -0.80 -31.32 1.87
N HIS A 219 -0.48 -30.57 0.82
CA HIS A 219 0.04 -31.11 -0.44
C HIS A 219 1.55 -30.91 -0.61
N TRP A 220 2.29 -30.69 0.49
CA TRP A 220 3.70 -30.31 0.46
C TRP A 220 4.57 -31.28 -0.33
N LEU A 221 4.33 -32.59 -0.21
CA LEU A 221 5.09 -33.63 -0.92
C LEU A 221 4.97 -33.51 -2.44
N ILE A 222 3.80 -33.12 -2.96
CA ILE A 222 3.54 -32.94 -4.39
C ILE A 222 4.20 -31.64 -4.87
N PHE A 223 4.08 -30.56 -4.09
CA PHE A 223 4.63 -29.25 -4.44
C PHE A 223 6.16 -29.17 -4.34
N SER A 224 6.75 -29.88 -3.38
CA SER A 224 8.19 -29.94 -3.13
C SER A 224 8.97 -30.34 -4.38
N ASN A 225 8.40 -31.23 -5.19
CA ASN A 225 9.07 -31.77 -6.37
C ASN A 225 8.91 -30.91 -7.63
N GLN A 226 7.95 -29.97 -7.67
CA GLN A 226 7.54 -29.34 -8.94
C GLN A 226 7.59 -27.81 -8.96
N THR A 227 7.66 -27.09 -7.82
CA THR A 227 7.61 -25.61 -7.86
C THR A 227 8.27 -24.88 -6.67
N ARG A 228 9.39 -24.17 -6.91
CA ARG A 228 10.04 -23.25 -5.94
C ARG A 228 9.47 -21.82 -5.94
N THR A 229 8.81 -21.39 -7.00
CA THR A 229 8.42 -19.97 -7.24
C THR A 229 7.12 -19.48 -6.57
N PRO A 230 6.03 -20.26 -6.44
CA PRO A 230 4.79 -19.75 -5.84
C PRO A 230 4.88 -19.61 -4.31
N LEU A 231 5.66 -20.48 -3.65
CA LEU A 231 5.87 -20.47 -2.20
C LEU A 231 6.53 -19.17 -1.72
N ALA A 232 7.61 -18.75 -2.39
CA ALA A 232 8.35 -17.55 -1.99
C ALA A 232 7.49 -16.29 -2.11
N THR A 233 6.60 -16.22 -3.12
CA THR A 233 5.69 -15.10 -3.31
C THR A 233 4.59 -15.11 -2.25
N ALA A 234 3.99 -16.27 -1.96
CA ALA A 234 2.97 -16.40 -0.91
C ALA A 234 3.52 -16.07 0.48
N MET A 235 4.71 -16.58 0.82
CA MET A 235 5.35 -16.31 2.10
C MET A 235 5.68 -14.82 2.27
N ARG A 236 6.19 -14.16 1.22
CA ARG A 236 6.41 -12.70 1.23
C ARG A 236 5.11 -11.95 1.50
N VAL A 237 4.03 -12.27 0.78
CA VAL A 237 2.74 -11.61 0.94
C VAL A 237 2.15 -11.83 2.34
N LEU A 238 2.33 -13.02 2.93
CA LEU A 238 1.92 -13.33 4.30
C LEU A 238 2.69 -12.50 5.33
N CYS A 239 4.01 -12.42 5.20
CA CYS A 239 4.83 -11.58 6.06
C CYS A 239 4.39 -10.11 5.94
N PHE A 240 4.26 -9.58 4.73
CA PHE A 240 3.80 -8.20 4.51
C PHE A 240 2.40 -7.96 5.12
N SER A 241 1.46 -8.90 4.95
CA SER A 241 0.11 -8.77 5.50
C SER A 241 0.10 -8.78 7.04
N ALA A 242 0.89 -9.66 7.66
CA ALA A 242 1.01 -9.72 9.12
C ALA A 242 1.64 -8.43 9.69
N PHE A 243 2.73 -7.95 9.07
CA PHE A 243 3.36 -6.68 9.45
C PHE A 243 2.39 -5.49 9.30
N SER A 244 1.58 -5.46 8.24
CA SER A 244 0.60 -4.40 8.03
C SER A 244 -0.51 -4.41 9.09
N VAL A 245 -1.01 -5.57 9.50
CA VAL A 245 -2.00 -5.65 10.59
C VAL A 245 -1.41 -5.12 11.90
N VAL A 246 -0.16 -5.48 12.21
CA VAL A 246 0.53 -4.95 13.40
C VAL A 246 0.73 -3.44 13.31
N SER A 247 0.95 -2.89 12.12
CA SER A 247 1.13 -1.45 11.91
C SER A 247 -0.18 -0.64 12.01
N ILE A 248 -1.34 -1.30 11.93
CA ILE A 248 -2.66 -0.66 12.08
C ILE A 248 -3.04 -0.53 13.56
N VAL A 249 -2.53 -1.40 14.43
CA VAL A 249 -2.76 -1.41 15.89
C VAL A 249 -1.78 -0.48 16.59
#